data_AF-A0A158S5S0-F1
#
_entry.id   AF-A0A158S5S0-F1
#
_cell.length_a   1.000
_cell.length_b   1.000
_cell.length_c   1.000
_cell.angle_alpha   90.00
_cell.angle_beta   90.00
_cell.angle_gamma   90.00
#
_symmetry.space_group_name_H-M   'P 1'
#
loop_
_entity.id
_entity.type
_entity.pdbx_description
1 polymer ?
#
loop_
_entity_poly.entity_id
_entity_poly.type
_entity_poly.pdbx_seq_one_letter_code
_entity_poly.pdbx_strand_id
1 'polypeptide(L)'
;MRNLAKFEIIGRVGSIQANGNVTHLKLAANYRRKEGDNWTDDTYWNRVTVFGEGTRKYISDKLNVGDLVRAAGRMRDTSYEKDGQTIYATDRVVDEFGILASKAGNDE
;
A
#
# COMPACT_ATOMS: atom_id res chain seq x y z
N MET A 1 -25.18 -7.75 -14.06
CA MET A 1 -24.91 -7.21 -12.71
C MET A 1 -23.39 -7.08 -12.56
N ARG A 2 -22.86 -5.96 -12.03
CA ARG A 2 -21.42 -5.79 -11.76
C ARG A 2 -21.21 -5.87 -10.25
N ASN A 3 -20.34 -6.78 -9.81
CA ASN A 3 -19.97 -6.98 -8.40
C ASN A 3 -18.60 -6.33 -8.12
N LEU A 4 -18.25 -6.16 -6.84
CA LEU A 4 -17.02 -5.49 -6.43
C LEU A 4 -16.32 -6.22 -5.27
N ALA A 5 -14.99 -6.25 -5.33
CA ALA A 5 -14.09 -6.56 -4.22
C ALA A 5 -13.09 -5.40 -4.11
N LYS A 6 -13.09 -4.68 -3.00
CA LYS A 6 -12.34 -3.43 -2.84
C LYS A 6 -11.45 -3.46 -1.61
N PHE A 7 -10.38 -2.67 -1.66
CA PHE A 7 -9.59 -2.30 -0.49
C PHE A 7 -9.43 -0.79 -0.41
N GLU A 8 -9.14 -0.31 0.80
CA GLU A 8 -8.68 1.05 1.07
C GLU A 8 -7.61 0.98 2.17
N ILE A 9 -6.51 1.68 1.96
CA ILE A 9 -5.43 1.82 2.93
C ILE A 9 -5.12 3.30 3.08
N ILE A 10 -5.23 3.79 4.32
CA ILE A 10 -4.63 5.05 4.74
C ILE A 10 -3.41 4.69 5.57
N GLY A 11 -2.22 5.05 5.10
CA GLY A 11 -0.99 4.59 5.72
C GLY A 11 0.24 5.33 5.24
N ARG A 12 1.36 5.12 5.93
CA ARG A 12 2.63 5.75 5.58
C ARG A 12 3.42 4.90 4.60
N VAL A 13 4.07 5.55 3.63
CA VAL A 13 4.93 4.86 2.66
C VAL A 13 6.21 4.38 3.33
N GLY A 14 6.45 3.07 3.34
CA GLY A 14 7.73 2.50 3.78
C GLY A 14 8.72 2.25 2.66
N SER A 15 8.23 1.94 1.45
CA SER A 15 9.09 1.80 0.28
C SER A 15 8.33 2.04 -1.03
N ILE A 16 9.08 2.51 -2.03
CA ILE A 16 8.64 2.73 -3.41
C ILE A 16 9.55 1.90 -4.33
N GLN A 17 8.97 1.01 -5.13
CA GLN A 17 9.72 0.13 -6.05
C GLN A 17 9.12 0.23 -7.45
N ALA A 18 9.76 1.01 -8.32
CA ALA A 18 9.36 1.17 -9.71
C ALA A 18 10.09 0.17 -10.61
N ASN A 19 9.34 -0.66 -11.34
CA ASN A 19 9.85 -1.69 -12.23
C ASN A 19 9.16 -1.57 -13.60
N GLY A 20 9.76 -0.80 -14.52
CA GLY A 20 9.23 -0.63 -15.87
C GLY A 20 7.80 -0.07 -15.87
N ASN A 21 6.82 -0.91 -16.18
CA ASN A 21 5.41 -0.54 -16.30
C ASN A 21 4.57 -0.76 -15.03
N VAL A 22 5.22 -1.05 -13.90
CA VAL A 22 4.55 -1.26 -12.62
C VAL A 22 5.31 -0.56 -11.49
N THR A 23 4.57 -0.03 -10.52
CA THR A 23 5.13 0.50 -9.27
C THR A 23 4.51 -0.24 -8.09
N HIS A 24 5.34 -0.80 -7.22
CA HIS A 24 4.90 -1.39 -5.96
C HIS A 24 5.17 -0.42 -4.81
N LEU A 25 4.20 -0.29 -3.92
CA LEU A 25 4.34 0.46 -2.67
C LEU A 25 4.17 -0.50 -1.49
N LYS A 26 4.93 -0.28 -0.43
CA LYS A 26 4.72 -0.92 0.87
C LYS A 26 4.19 0.12 1.85
N LEU A 27 2.96 -0.05 2.31
CA LEU A 27 2.25 0.91 3.16
C LEU A 27 2.11 0.36 4.58
N ALA A 28 2.49 1.15 5.58
CA ALA A 28 2.28 0.86 7.00
C ALA A 28 0.92 1.41 7.45
N ALA A 29 0.07 0.52 7.95
CA ALA A 29 -1.12 0.88 8.72
C ALA A 29 -0.85 0.57 10.19
N ASN A 30 -0.80 1.61 11.03
CA ASN A 30 -0.50 1.48 12.45
C ASN A 30 -1.80 1.36 13.24
N TYR A 31 -1.90 0.31 14.05
CA TYR A 31 -2.98 0.10 14.99
C TYR A 31 -2.42 0.09 16.41
N ARG A 32 -3.22 0.50 17.39
CA ARG A 32 -2.86 0.33 18.80
C ARG A 32 -3.51 -0.94 19.32
N ARG A 33 -2.71 -1.81 19.93
CA ARG A 33 -3.18 -3.04 20.56
C ARG A 33 -2.89 -2.98 22.06
N LYS A 34 -3.85 -3.43 22.86
CA LYS A 34 -3.68 -3.56 24.31
C LYS A 34 -3.05 -4.92 24.63
N GLU A 35 -1.96 -4.90 25.40
CA GLU A 35 -1.30 -6.09 25.94
C GLU A 35 -1.17 -5.93 27.47
N GLY A 36 -2.03 -6.62 28.20
CA GLY A 36 -2.17 -6.41 29.65
C GLY A 36 -2.62 -4.97 29.94
N ASP A 37 -1.83 -4.24 30.74
CA ASP A 37 -2.07 -2.84 31.07
C ASP A 37 -1.37 -1.85 30.11
N ASN A 38 -0.56 -2.35 29.18
CA ASN A 38 0.20 -1.52 28.25
C ASN A 38 -0.46 -1.44 26.87
N TRP A 39 -0.20 -0.33 26.16
CA TRP A 39 -0.55 -0.17 24.75
C TRP A 39 0.72 -0.30 23.91
N THR A 40 0.67 -1.18 22.91
CA THR A 40 1.74 -1.36 21.92
C THR A 40 1.26 -0.99 20.52
N ASP A 41 2.21 -0.64 19.65
CA ASP A 41 1.95 -0.38 18.24
C ASP A 41 2.00 -1.69 17.45
N ASP A 42 0.91 -2.02 16.78
CA ASP A 42 0.77 -3.15 15.88
C ASP A 42 0.70 -2.65 14.44
N THR A 43 1.82 -2.75 13.71
CA THR A 43 1.97 -2.19 12.37
C THR A 43 1.78 -3.26 11.30
N TYR A 44 0.76 -3.09 10.45
CA TYR A 44 0.51 -3.97 9.32
C TYR A 44 1.09 -3.39 8.04
N TRP A 45 2.01 -4.13 7.45
CA TRP A 45 2.64 -3.78 6.18
C TRP A 45 1.90 -4.39 5.00
N ASN A 46 1.38 -3.54 4.14
CA ASN A 46 0.55 -3.93 3.00
C ASN A 46 1.26 -3.58 1.69
N ARG A 47 1.43 -4.56 0.81
CA ARG A 47 1.92 -4.32 -0.55
C ARG A 47 0.74 -3.97 -1.46
N VAL A 48 0.88 -2.89 -2.21
CA VAL A 48 -0.05 -2.50 -3.27
C VAL A 48 0.68 -2.33 -4.60
N THR A 49 -0.06 -2.49 -5.69
CA THR A 49 0.48 -2.48 -7.05
C THR A 49 -0.24 -1.42 -7.88
N VAL A 50 0.54 -0.56 -8.53
CA VAL A 50 0.06 0.54 -9.38
C VAL A 50 0.49 0.27 -10.81
N PHE A 51 -0.48 0.17 -11.73
CA PHE A 51 -0.22 -0.01 -13.16
C PHE A 51 -0.46 1.27 -13.97
N GLY A 52 -1.48 2.05 -13.60
CA GLY A 52 -1.89 3.24 -14.34
C GLY A 52 -0.75 4.25 -14.51
N GLU A 53 -0.40 4.56 -15.75
CA GLU A 53 0.76 5.39 -16.08
C GLU A 53 0.71 6.78 -15.43
N GLY A 54 -0.45 7.45 -15.47
CA GLY A 54 -0.63 8.76 -14.83
C GLY A 54 -0.37 8.70 -13.32
N THR A 55 -0.90 7.68 -12.63
CA THR A 55 -0.67 7.48 -11.20
C THR A 55 0.80 7.15 -10.91
N ARG A 56 1.45 6.33 -11.74
CA ARG A 56 2.89 6.03 -11.59
C ARG A 56 3.75 7.27 -11.79
N LYS A 57 3.43 8.11 -12.78
CA LYS A 57 4.11 9.40 -12.99
C LYS A 57 3.92 10.32 -11.78
N TYR A 58 2.69 10.46 -11.28
CA TYR A 58 2.42 11.24 -10.08
C TYR A 58 3.21 10.75 -8.86
N ILE A 59 3.26 9.43 -8.63
CA ILE A 59 4.08 8.82 -7.58
C ILE A 59 5.56 9.16 -7.76
N SER A 60 6.10 8.98 -8.97
CA SER A 60 7.50 9.26 -9.26
C SER A 60 7.86 10.73 -9.05
N ASP A 61 6.95 11.65 -9.36
CA ASP A 61 7.21 13.08 -9.36
C ASP A 61 6.99 13.71 -7.97
N LYS A 62 6.20 13.08 -7.08
CA LYS A 62 5.69 13.72 -5.84
C LYS A 62 5.83 12.90 -4.56
N LEU A 63 5.84 11.57 -4.64
CA LEU A 63 5.74 10.73 -3.46
C LEU A 63 7.11 10.48 -2.82
N ASN A 64 7.20 10.63 -1.50
CA ASN A 64 8.39 10.32 -0.71
C ASN A 64 8.11 9.20 0.30
N VAL A 65 9.18 8.51 0.70
CA VAL A 65 9.10 7.55 1.82
C VAL A 65 8.75 8.31 3.10
N GLY A 66 7.73 7.82 3.80
CA GLY A 66 7.17 8.39 5.02
C GLY A 66 5.92 9.23 4.83
N ASP A 67 5.59 9.63 3.60
CA ASP A 67 4.37 10.38 3.30
C ASP A 67 3.13 9.57 3.72
N LEU A 68 2.13 10.26 4.26
CA LEU A 68 0.82 9.68 4.53
C LEU A 68 0.00 9.70 3.25
N VAL A 69 -0.53 8.55 2.84
CA VAL A 69 -1.26 8.39 1.59
C VAL A 69 -2.60 7.69 1.81
N ARG A 70 -3.51 7.88 0.85
CA ARG A 70 -4.68 7.02 0.62
C ARG A 70 -4.45 6.22 -0.66
N ALA A 71 -4.55 4.91 -0.57
CA ALA A 71 -4.55 4.00 -1.72
C ALA A 71 -5.82 3.15 -1.69
N ALA A 72 -6.62 3.19 -2.75
CA ALA A 72 -7.84 2.41 -2.88
C ALA A 72 -7.94 1.76 -4.26
N GLY A 73 -8.68 0.66 -4.33
CA GLY A 73 -8.86 -0.05 -5.59
C GLY A 73 -9.42 -1.44 -5.39
N ARG A 74 -8.96 -2.38 -6.22
CA ARG A 74 -9.46 -3.76 -6.29
C ARG A 74 -8.53 -4.71 -5.60
N MET A 75 -9.10 -5.76 -5.01
CA MET A 75 -8.31 -6.86 -4.49
C MET A 75 -8.78 -8.20 -5.05
N ARG A 76 -7.83 -9.14 -5.13
CA ARG A 76 -8.10 -10.54 -5.45
C ARG A 76 -7.10 -11.42 -4.71
N ASP A 77 -7.55 -12.60 -4.30
CA ASP A 77 -6.64 -13.65 -3.87
C ASP A 77 -5.98 -14.26 -5.10
N THR A 78 -4.70 -14.58 -4.98
CA THR A 78 -3.89 -15.19 -6.02
C THR A 78 -3.08 -16.33 -5.45
N SER A 79 -2.68 -17.25 -6.31
CA SER A 79 -1.66 -18.23 -6.01
C SER A 79 -0.69 -18.37 -7.18
N TYR A 80 0.54 -18.74 -6.87
CA TYR A 80 1.56 -19.04 -7.88
C TYR A 80 2.54 -20.08 -7.34
N GLU A 81 3.14 -20.83 -8.26
CA GLU A 81 4.18 -21.81 -7.93
C GLU A 81 5.55 -21.12 -7.86
N LYS A 82 6.28 -21.38 -6.78
CA LYS A 82 7.67 -20.96 -6.64
C LYS A 82 8.43 -22.03 -5.87
N ASP A 83 9.57 -22.46 -6.41
CA ASP A 83 10.45 -23.45 -5.79
C ASP A 83 9.71 -24.75 -5.40
N GLY A 84 8.73 -25.16 -6.22
CA GLY A 84 7.91 -26.36 -6.01
C GLY A 84 6.81 -26.23 -4.95
N GLN A 85 6.52 -25.02 -4.46
CA GLN A 85 5.46 -24.76 -3.49
C GLN A 85 4.43 -23.76 -4.04
N THR A 86 3.14 -24.03 -3.77
CA THR A 86 2.06 -23.07 -4.00
C THR A 86 2.11 -21.97 -2.94
N ILE A 87 2.37 -20.74 -3.37
CA ILE A 87 2.32 -19.55 -2.52
C ILE A 87 0.96 -18.89 -2.70
N TYR A 88 0.25 -18.63 -1.59
CA TYR A 88 -0.96 -17.83 -1.57
C TYR A 88 -0.63 -16.37 -1.29
N ALA A 89 -1.24 -15.47 -2.06
CA ALA A 89 -1.05 -14.04 -1.94
C ALA A 89 -2.38 -13.29 -2.15
N THR A 90 -2.35 -11.99 -1.88
CA THR A 90 -3.46 -11.09 -2.18
C THR A 90 -2.92 -9.93 -3.02
N ASP A 91 -3.37 -9.86 -4.26
CA ASP A 91 -3.09 -8.71 -5.12
C ASP A 91 -4.01 -7.55 -4.73
N ARG A 92 -3.41 -6.38 -4.49
CA ARG A 92 -4.11 -5.12 -4.26
C ARG A 92 -3.72 -4.15 -5.39
N VAL A 93 -4.61 -3.97 -6.35
CA VAL A 93 -4.40 -3.11 -7.52
C VAL A 93 -5.02 -1.74 -7.25
N VAL A 94 -4.18 -0.71 -7.24
CA VAL A 94 -4.58 0.67 -6.96
C VAL A 94 -5.24 1.27 -8.20
N ASP A 95 -6.47 1.75 -8.02
CA ASP A 95 -7.20 2.54 -9.02
C ASP A 95 -7.22 4.03 -8.63
N GLU A 96 -7.26 4.33 -7.32
CA GLU A 96 -7.27 5.68 -6.76
C GLU A 96 -6.11 5.87 -5.78
N PHE A 97 -5.35 6.96 -5.95
CA PHE A 97 -4.19 7.26 -5.11
C PHE A 97 -4.10 8.74 -4.79
N GLY A 98 -3.77 9.09 -3.55
CA GLY A 98 -3.56 10.46 -3.12
C GLY A 98 -2.56 10.57 -1.97
N ILE A 99 -1.74 11.62 -1.99
CA ILE A 99 -0.89 12.01 -0.85
C ILE A 99 -1.75 12.90 0.04
N LEU A 100 -1.87 12.51 1.32
CA LEU A 100 -2.67 13.23 2.31
C LEU A 100 -1.82 14.22 3.12
N ALA A 101 -0.58 13.83 3.45
CA ALA A 101 0.37 14.69 4.14
C ALA A 101 1.80 14.27 3.82
N SER A 102 2.68 15.24 3.56
CA SER A 102 4.11 14.96 3.39
C SER A 102 4.78 14.77 4.74
N LYS A 103 5.77 13.86 4.80
CA LYS A 103 6.63 13.71 5.99
C LYS A 103 7.33 15.03 6.35
N ALA A 104 7.81 15.78 5.35
CA ALA A 104 8.59 16.99 5.57
C ALA A 104 7.78 18.17 6.14
N GLY A 105 6.45 18.16 5.99
CA GLY A 105 5.57 19.23 6.48
C GLY A 105 5.08 19.04 7.92
N ASN A 106 5.66 18.09 8.67
CA ASN A 106 5.21 17.71 10.00
C ASN A 106 6.32 17.80 11.06
N ASP A 107 7.45 18.42 10.69
CA ASP A 107 8.61 18.77 11.54
C ASP A 107 8.63 20.28 11.89
N GLU A 108 7.54 21.02 11.61
CA GLU A 108 7.21 22.34 12.18
C GLU A 108 6.07 22.20 13.20
#